data_AF-A0A3N5VS20-F1
#
_entry.id   AF-A0A3N5VS20-F1
#
_cell.length_a   1.000
_cell.length_b   1.000
_cell.length_c   1.000
_cell.angle_alpha   90.00
_cell.angle_beta   90.00
_cell.angle_gamma   90.00
#
_symmetry.space_group_name_H-M   'P 1'
#
loop_
_entity.id
_entity.type
_entity.pdbx_description
1 polymer ?
#
loop_
_entity_poly.entity_id
_entity_poly.type
_entity_poly.pdbx_seq_one_letter_code
_entity_poly.pdbx_strand_id
1 'polypeptide(L)'
;MTCLKGLPAAVLDIGGNRVNENRIRKDERLSQLPPEWPVDLLPQIRESIHKSGQKVVVLDDDPTGTQTVHGVPVLTGWAVPDLIQELASSDPAVYLLTNSRSLPAEEAQTLNHEIGTHLRQAQTAAGRELTLISRSDSTLRGHFPSEVSALEKGFQENFSAWLIVPFFPE
;
A
#
# COMPACT_ATOMS: atom_id res chain seq x y z
N MET A 1 -14.13 0.05 10.04
CA MET A 1 -15.30 -0.82 10.30
C MET A 1 -15.89 -0.41 11.64
N THR A 2 -17.00 0.32 11.63
CA THR A 2 -17.77 0.61 12.86
C THR A 2 -18.99 -0.30 12.82
N CYS A 3 -19.12 -1.18 13.81
CA CYS A 3 -20.25 -2.08 13.97
C CYS A 3 -21.41 -1.30 14.58
N LEU A 4 -22.50 -1.12 13.83
CA LEU A 4 -23.79 -0.69 14.35
C LEU A 4 -24.77 -1.85 14.20
N LYS A 5 -25.14 -2.45 15.34
CA LYS A 5 -26.20 -3.45 15.47
C LYS A 5 -27.57 -2.77 15.40
N GLY A 6 -28.47 -3.36 14.62
CA GLY A 6 -29.92 -3.31 14.86
C GLY A 6 -30.71 -2.26 14.06
N LEU A 7 -31.30 -2.69 12.94
CA LEU A 7 -32.54 -2.12 12.39
C LEU A 7 -33.38 -3.28 11.80
N PRO A 8 -34.71 -3.30 12.00
CA PRO A 8 -35.57 -4.41 11.57
C PRO A 8 -35.80 -4.39 10.05
N ALA A 9 -36.04 -5.57 9.49
CA ALA A 9 -36.37 -5.77 8.09
C ALA A 9 -37.66 -4.99 7.73
N ALA A 10 -37.54 -4.03 6.81
CA ALA A 10 -38.69 -3.34 6.23
C ALA A 10 -38.93 -3.88 4.81
N VAL A 11 -40.13 -4.39 4.61
CA VAL A 11 -40.72 -4.82 3.34
C VAL A 11 -40.64 -3.68 2.31
N LEU A 12 -40.16 -3.98 1.11
CA LEU A 12 -40.11 -3.04 -0.02
C LEU A 12 -41.53 -2.75 -0.53
N ASP A 13 -41.98 -1.52 -0.29
CA ASP A 13 -43.13 -0.91 -0.98
C ASP A 13 -42.62 -0.21 -2.26
N ILE A 14 -43.11 -0.69 -3.41
CA ILE A 14 -42.79 -0.21 -4.76
C ILE A 14 -43.79 0.88 -5.15
N GLY A 15 -43.56 2.10 -4.69
CA GLY A 15 -44.33 3.26 -5.13
C GLY A 15 -44.11 4.50 -4.27
N GLY A 16 -43.24 5.41 -4.70
CA GLY A 16 -43.14 6.72 -4.06
C GLY A 16 -41.75 7.34 -4.15
N ASN A 17 -41.69 8.50 -4.79
CA ASN A 17 -40.53 9.35 -4.99
C ASN A 17 -39.86 9.72 -3.66
N ARG A 18 -38.88 8.93 -3.18
CA ARG A 18 -37.99 9.32 -2.08
C ARG A 18 -36.68 9.86 -2.66
N VAL A 19 -36.47 11.17 -2.52
CA VAL A 19 -35.16 11.78 -2.72
C VAL A 19 -34.24 11.22 -1.63
N ASN A 20 -33.19 10.49 -2.04
CA ASN A 20 -32.19 9.92 -1.15
C ASN A 20 -31.59 11.03 -0.24
N GLU A 21 -31.87 11.00 1.07
CA GLU A 21 -31.42 11.98 2.06
C GLU A 21 -29.89 12.02 2.27
N ASN A 22 -29.13 11.15 1.60
CA ASN A 22 -27.66 11.09 1.65
C ASN A 22 -26.97 11.45 0.32
N ARG A 23 -27.61 12.20 -0.58
CA ARG A 23 -26.92 12.71 -1.78
C ARG A 23 -26.00 13.87 -1.41
N ILE A 24 -24.71 13.63 -1.46
CA ILE A 24 -23.67 14.63 -1.28
C ILE A 24 -23.39 15.30 -2.64
N ARG A 25 -23.44 16.63 -2.72
CA ARG A 25 -23.11 17.36 -3.96
C ARG A 25 -21.58 17.35 -4.16
N LYS A 26 -21.13 16.83 -5.31
CA LYS A 26 -19.71 16.74 -5.68
C LYS A 26 -19.00 18.09 -5.51
N ASP A 27 -19.53 19.14 -6.14
CA ASP A 27 -18.89 20.44 -6.19
C ASP A 27 -18.76 21.09 -4.80
N GLU A 28 -19.78 20.87 -3.95
CA GLU A 28 -19.79 21.35 -2.56
C GLU A 28 -18.73 20.67 -1.70
N ARG A 29 -18.44 19.38 -1.94
CA ARG A 29 -17.37 18.68 -1.20
C ARG A 29 -16.00 18.97 -1.73
N LEU A 30 -15.83 19.00 -3.04
CA LEU A 30 -14.52 19.27 -3.63
C LEU A 30 -14.05 20.69 -3.32
N SER A 31 -14.97 21.66 -3.19
CA SER A 31 -14.63 23.02 -2.76
C SER A 31 -14.23 23.15 -1.28
N GLN A 32 -14.51 22.12 -0.47
CA GLN A 32 -14.12 22.05 0.95
C GLN A 32 -12.78 21.32 1.17
N LEU A 33 -12.18 20.77 0.12
CA LEU A 33 -10.87 20.14 0.23
C LEU A 33 -9.80 21.18 0.62
N PRO A 34 -8.79 20.80 1.41
CA PRO A 34 -7.64 21.65 1.64
C PRO A 34 -7.02 22.09 0.30
N PRO A 35 -6.49 23.32 0.23
CA PRO A 35 -5.74 23.75 -0.95
C PRO A 35 -4.51 22.85 -1.15
N GLU A 36 -4.04 22.76 -2.38
CA GLU A 36 -2.77 22.12 -2.68
C GLU A 36 -1.64 22.80 -1.90
N TRP A 37 -0.63 22.01 -1.52
CA TRP A 37 0.52 22.56 -0.83
C TRP A 37 1.24 23.58 -1.72
N PRO A 38 1.52 24.79 -1.23
CA PRO A 38 2.10 25.87 -2.06
C PRO A 38 3.59 25.67 -2.36
N VAL A 39 4.18 24.58 -1.88
CA VAL A 39 5.62 24.29 -1.95
C VAL A 39 5.83 22.85 -2.38
N ASP A 40 6.96 22.59 -3.04
CA ASP A 40 7.42 21.23 -3.30
C ASP A 40 7.87 20.56 -1.99
N LEU A 41 7.20 19.47 -1.62
CA LEU A 41 7.49 18.70 -0.40
C LEU A 41 8.55 17.62 -0.62
N LEU A 42 8.94 17.31 -1.87
CA LEU A 42 9.88 16.24 -2.17
C LEU A 42 11.23 16.38 -1.44
N PRO A 43 11.84 17.58 -1.32
CA PRO A 43 13.08 17.73 -0.55
C PRO A 43 12.91 17.37 0.93
N GLN A 44 11.79 17.76 1.55
CA GLN A 44 11.51 17.50 2.97
C GLN A 44 11.21 16.01 3.22
N ILE A 45 10.49 15.37 2.29
CA ILE A 45 10.22 13.93 2.32
C ILE A 45 11.53 13.16 2.25
N ARG A 46 12.42 13.51 1.30
CA ARG A 46 13.75 12.89 1.18
C ARG A 46 14.57 13.05 2.44
N GLU A 47 14.64 14.27 2.99
CA GLU A 47 15.35 14.53 4.25
C GLU A 47 14.76 13.71 5.42
N SER A 48 13.44 13.59 5.49
CA SER A 48 12.76 12.80 6.54
C SER A 48 13.07 11.30 6.42
N ILE A 49 13.08 10.76 5.20
CA ILE A 49 13.47 9.37 4.93
C ILE A 49 14.94 9.15 5.32
N HIS A 50 15.83 10.07 4.95
CA HIS A 50 17.24 9.96 5.34
C HIS A 50 17.44 10.02 6.85
N LYS A 51 16.75 10.94 7.55
CA LYS A 51 16.84 11.08 9.00
C LYS A 51 16.24 9.90 9.77
N SER A 52 15.25 9.20 9.21
CA SER A 52 14.65 8.04 9.89
C SER A 52 15.60 6.85 9.95
N GLY A 53 16.56 6.76 9.02
CA GLY A 53 17.47 5.61 8.87
C GLY A 53 16.77 4.33 8.38
N GLN A 54 15.47 4.38 8.15
CA GLN A 54 14.68 3.23 7.70
C GLN A 54 14.94 2.93 6.22
N LYS A 55 14.78 1.68 5.82
CA LYS A 55 14.73 1.29 4.41
C LYS A 55 13.26 1.29 3.96
N VAL A 56 12.96 1.97 2.86
CA VAL A 56 11.64 1.87 2.20
C VAL A 56 11.64 0.63 1.31
N VAL A 57 10.70 -0.28 1.56
CA VAL A 57 10.52 -1.49 0.74
C VAL A 57 9.20 -1.38 0.00
N VAL A 58 9.27 -1.27 -1.33
CA VAL A 58 8.11 -1.16 -2.20
C VAL A 58 7.83 -2.52 -2.83
N LEU A 59 6.68 -3.10 -2.56
CA LEU A 59 6.20 -4.30 -3.27
C LEU A 59 5.39 -3.83 -4.46
N ASP A 60 5.83 -4.17 -5.68
CA ASP A 60 5.19 -3.77 -6.93
C ASP A 60 4.55 -4.99 -7.60
N ASP A 61 3.22 -4.96 -7.74
CA ASP A 61 2.43 -6.07 -8.27
C ASP A 61 2.56 -6.26 -9.79
N ASP A 62 3.19 -5.29 -10.49
CA ASP A 62 3.31 -5.27 -11.95
C ASP A 62 4.64 -4.71 -12.46
N PRO A 63 5.32 -5.41 -13.38
CA PRO A 63 6.54 -4.95 -14.01
C PRO A 63 6.43 -3.64 -14.80
N THR A 64 5.23 -3.19 -15.19
CA THR A 64 5.10 -1.88 -15.87
C THR A 64 5.32 -0.71 -14.92
N GLY A 65 5.00 -0.88 -13.63
CA GLY A 65 5.20 0.15 -12.61
C GLY A 65 6.68 0.46 -12.37
N THR A 66 7.55 -0.54 -12.37
CA THR A 66 8.99 -0.37 -12.12
C THR A 66 9.75 0.29 -13.29
N GLN A 67 9.14 0.38 -14.47
CA GLN A 67 9.75 1.03 -15.65
C GLN A 67 9.84 2.56 -15.52
N THR A 68 9.11 3.16 -14.58
CA THR A 68 9.10 4.61 -14.36
C THR A 68 10.05 5.07 -13.23
N VAL A 69 10.78 4.14 -12.59
CA VAL A 69 11.73 4.45 -11.52
C VAL A 69 13.18 4.25 -11.98
N HIS A 70 14.07 5.13 -11.50
CA HIS A 70 15.49 5.11 -11.84
C HIS A 70 16.34 5.31 -10.58
N GLY A 71 17.52 4.69 -10.55
CA GLY A 71 18.46 4.82 -9.43
C GLY A 71 17.99 4.18 -8.13
N VAL A 72 17.12 3.17 -8.22
CA VAL A 72 16.64 2.38 -7.08
C VAL A 72 16.81 0.89 -7.41
N PRO A 73 17.36 0.07 -6.49
CA PRO A 73 17.45 -1.38 -6.68
C PRO A 73 16.08 -2.02 -6.91
N VAL A 74 16.04 -2.99 -7.82
CA VAL A 74 14.85 -3.82 -8.08
C VAL A 74 15.27 -5.28 -7.91
N LEU A 75 14.66 -5.95 -6.93
CA LEU A 75 14.81 -7.38 -6.71
C LEU A 75 13.62 -8.13 -7.30
N THR A 76 13.90 -9.22 -8.00
CA THR A 76 12.90 -10.16 -8.54
C THR A 76 12.80 -11.43 -7.69
N GLY A 77 13.32 -11.37 -6.47
CA GLY A 77 13.34 -12.47 -5.50
C GLY A 77 13.44 -11.92 -4.09
N TRP A 78 13.05 -12.74 -3.11
CA TRP A 78 12.91 -12.36 -1.70
C TRP A 78 13.52 -13.43 -0.78
N ALA A 79 14.60 -14.08 -1.22
CA ALA A 79 15.35 -14.95 -0.32
C ALA A 79 15.94 -14.10 0.82
N VAL A 80 15.84 -14.60 2.04
CA VAL A 80 16.26 -13.88 3.25
C VAL A 80 17.72 -13.37 3.17
N PRO A 81 18.71 -14.14 2.66
CA PRO A 81 20.09 -13.65 2.53
C PRO A 81 20.21 -12.43 1.60
N ASP A 82 19.48 -12.44 0.48
CA ASP A 82 19.51 -11.34 -0.49
C ASP A 82 18.87 -10.09 0.10
N LEU A 83 17.76 -10.26 0.83
CA LEU A 83 17.12 -9.16 1.56
C LEU A 83 18.05 -8.59 2.63
N ILE A 84 18.75 -9.42 3.41
CA ILE A 84 19.72 -8.94 4.42
C ILE A 84 20.81 -8.10 3.75
N GLN A 85 21.36 -8.57 2.63
CA GLN A 85 22.38 -7.84 1.89
C GLN A 85 21.87 -6.48 1.40
N GLU A 86 20.65 -6.44 0.86
CA GLU A 86 20.03 -5.19 0.42
C GLU A 86 19.75 -4.23 1.58
N LEU A 87 19.26 -4.74 2.71
CA LEU A 87 19.00 -3.92 3.89
C LEU A 87 20.28 -3.28 4.46
N ALA A 88 21.44 -3.92 4.26
CA ALA A 88 22.75 -3.36 4.62
C ALA A 88 23.25 -2.28 3.63
N SER A 89 22.69 -2.17 2.43
CA SER A 89 23.10 -1.18 1.44
C SER A 89 22.71 0.24 1.86
N SER A 90 23.42 1.26 1.36
CA SER A 90 23.13 2.67 1.66
C SER A 90 21.88 3.20 0.96
N ASP A 91 21.31 2.45 0.01
CA ASP A 91 20.14 2.91 -0.72
C ASP A 91 18.96 3.14 0.24
N PRO A 92 18.21 4.24 0.10
CA PRO A 92 17.10 4.54 0.99
C PRO A 92 15.86 3.68 0.70
N ALA A 93 15.77 3.11 -0.50
CA ALA A 93 14.63 2.33 -0.96
C ALA A 93 15.05 1.13 -1.81
N VAL A 94 14.19 0.12 -1.87
CA VAL A 94 14.28 -1.03 -2.79
C VAL A 94 12.88 -1.40 -3.27
N TYR A 95 12.78 -1.82 -4.53
CA TYR A 95 11.59 -2.44 -5.10
C TYR A 95 11.70 -3.97 -5.07
N LEU A 96 10.65 -4.63 -4.61
CA LEU A 96 10.41 -6.05 -4.82
C LEU A 96 9.36 -6.16 -5.93
N LEU A 97 9.80 -6.58 -7.11
CA LEU A 97 8.90 -6.84 -8.22
C LEU A 97 8.27 -8.22 -8.03
N THR A 98 7.04 -8.25 -7.52
CA THR A 98 6.32 -9.50 -7.23
C THR A 98 5.67 -10.08 -8.46
N ASN A 99 5.26 -9.22 -9.40
CA ASN A 99 4.44 -9.58 -10.56
C ASN A 99 3.19 -10.39 -10.16
N SER A 100 2.62 -10.07 -8.99
CA SER A 100 1.51 -10.84 -8.39
C SER A 100 0.16 -10.56 -9.05
N ARG A 101 0.03 -9.50 -9.84
CA ARG A 101 -1.25 -9.08 -10.44
C ARG A 101 -1.92 -10.17 -11.27
N SER A 102 -1.15 -10.91 -12.06
CA SER A 102 -1.67 -11.98 -12.92
C SER A 102 -1.91 -13.29 -12.19
N LEU A 103 -1.48 -13.40 -10.93
CA LEU A 103 -1.67 -14.62 -10.15
C LEU A 103 -3.14 -14.74 -9.69
N PRO A 104 -3.63 -15.97 -9.47
CA PRO A 104 -4.84 -16.19 -8.68
C PRO A 104 -4.73 -15.53 -7.29
N ALA A 105 -5.85 -15.05 -6.75
CA ALA A 105 -5.87 -14.32 -5.48
C ALA A 105 -5.23 -15.10 -4.31
N GLU A 106 -5.45 -16.41 -4.23
CA GLU A 106 -4.86 -17.26 -3.18
C GLU A 106 -3.33 -17.38 -3.31
N GLU A 107 -2.81 -17.44 -4.53
CA GLU A 107 -1.38 -17.47 -4.80
C GLU A 107 -0.74 -16.11 -4.47
N ALA A 108 -1.38 -15.00 -4.85
CA ALA A 108 -0.93 -13.65 -4.52
C ALA A 108 -0.90 -13.41 -3.00
N GLN A 109 -1.90 -13.91 -2.26
CA GLN A 109 -1.91 -13.87 -0.80
C GLN A 109 -0.77 -14.69 -0.18
N THR A 110 -0.57 -15.92 -0.66
CA THR A 110 0.50 -16.80 -0.18
C THR A 110 1.87 -16.15 -0.39
N LEU A 111 2.08 -15.59 -1.58
CA LEU A 111 3.29 -14.87 -1.93
C LEU A 111 3.53 -13.65 -1.02
N ASN A 112 2.53 -12.81 -0.80
CA ASN A 112 2.68 -11.63 0.05
C ASN A 112 2.94 -12.00 1.53
N HIS A 113 2.33 -13.08 2.02
CA HIS A 113 2.62 -13.61 3.35
C HIS A 113 4.07 -14.11 3.48
N GLU A 114 4.57 -14.83 2.46
CA GLU A 114 5.96 -15.27 2.41
C GLU A 114 6.92 -14.07 2.42
N ILE A 115 6.68 -13.08 1.54
CA ILE A 115 7.50 -11.87 1.47
C ILE A 115 7.52 -11.15 2.83
N GLY A 116 6.35 -10.98 3.48
CA GLY A 116 6.27 -10.38 4.82
C GLY A 116 7.11 -11.14 5.84
N THR A 117 7.05 -12.48 5.82
CA THR A 117 7.83 -13.34 6.72
C THR A 117 9.32 -13.17 6.49
N HIS A 118 9.78 -13.17 5.24
CA HIS A 118 11.19 -13.01 4.90
C HIS A 118 11.70 -11.59 5.20
N LEU A 119 10.90 -10.56 4.97
CA LEU A 119 11.23 -9.18 5.33
C LEU A 119 11.39 -9.03 6.85
N ARG A 120 10.52 -9.66 7.65
CA ARG A 120 10.65 -9.63 9.11
C ARG A 120 11.94 -10.28 9.60
N GLN A 121 12.30 -11.43 9.01
CA GLN A 121 13.55 -12.12 9.29
C GLN A 121 14.77 -11.27 8.88
N ALA A 122 14.73 -10.68 7.70
CA ALA A 122 15.80 -9.81 7.20
C ALA A 122 15.95 -8.53 8.04
N GLN A 123 14.85 -7.87 8.42
CA GLN A 123 14.84 -6.70 9.31
C GLN A 123 15.55 -7.04 10.63
N THR A 124 15.19 -8.17 11.24
CA THR A 124 15.76 -8.61 12.52
C THR A 124 17.25 -8.89 12.39
N ALA A 125 17.67 -9.56 11.31
CA ALA A 125 19.07 -9.93 11.09
C ALA A 125 19.97 -8.73 10.71
N ALA A 126 19.46 -7.80 9.89
CA ALA A 126 20.18 -6.60 9.49
C ALA A 126 20.13 -5.48 10.55
N GLY A 127 19.19 -5.54 11.50
CA GLY A 127 19.00 -4.53 12.53
C GLY A 127 18.56 -3.17 11.97
N ARG A 128 17.85 -3.16 10.84
CA ARG A 128 17.40 -1.94 10.15
C ARG A 128 15.89 -1.95 9.98
N GLU A 129 15.24 -0.94 10.53
CA GLU A 129 13.80 -0.73 10.45
C GLU A 129 13.31 -0.50 9.01
N LEU A 130 12.10 -0.97 8.72
CA LEU A 130 11.49 -0.94 7.39
C LEU A 130 10.22 -0.09 7.37
N THR A 131 10.02 0.64 6.27
CA THR A 131 8.69 1.14 5.87
C THR A 131 8.22 0.32 4.68
N LEU A 132 7.04 -0.31 4.79
CA LEU A 132 6.47 -1.10 3.70
C LEU A 132 5.48 -0.28 2.88
N ILE A 133 5.60 -0.34 1.56
CA ILE A 133 4.66 0.25 0.61
C ILE A 133 4.17 -0.87 -0.31
N SER A 134 2.86 -1.12 -0.32
CA SER A 134 2.23 -1.93 -1.36
C SER A 134 1.83 -1.00 -2.50
N ARG A 135 2.54 -1.12 -3.63
CA ARG A 135 2.23 -0.38 -4.84
C ARG A 135 1.35 -1.25 -5.73
N SER A 136 0.17 -0.71 -6.04
CA SER A 136 -0.77 -1.29 -7.01
C SER A 136 -1.03 -0.27 -8.12
N ASP A 137 -1.77 -0.68 -9.15
CA ASP A 137 -2.19 0.23 -10.21
C ASP A 137 -3.23 1.27 -9.73
N SER A 138 -3.19 2.45 -10.35
CA SER A 138 -4.11 3.58 -10.17
C SER A 138 -5.60 3.24 -10.31
N THR A 139 -5.93 2.19 -11.07
CA THR A 139 -7.32 1.72 -11.24
C THR A 139 -7.76 0.66 -10.22
N LEU A 140 -6.95 0.43 -9.16
CA LEU A 140 -7.18 -0.54 -8.10
C LEU A 140 -7.29 -2.00 -8.58
N ARG A 141 -6.65 -2.31 -9.72
CA ARG A 141 -6.45 -3.70 -10.16
C ARG A 141 -5.45 -4.40 -9.25
N GLY A 142 -5.57 -5.72 -9.15
CA GLY A 142 -4.83 -6.55 -8.19
C GLY A 142 -5.78 -7.17 -7.17
N HIS A 143 -5.24 -7.62 -6.03
CA HIS A 143 -6.01 -8.36 -5.04
C HIS A 143 -6.10 -7.60 -3.71
N PHE A 144 -6.11 -6.26 -3.75
CA PHE A 144 -6.44 -5.44 -2.58
C PHE A 144 -7.85 -5.78 -2.06
N PRO A 145 -8.07 -5.92 -0.74
CA PRO A 145 -7.13 -5.72 0.37
C PRO A 145 -6.29 -6.96 0.76
N SER A 146 -6.51 -8.09 0.09
CA SER A 146 -6.03 -9.38 0.55
C SER A 146 -4.50 -9.52 0.52
N GLU A 147 -3.82 -8.95 -0.47
CA GLU A 147 -2.34 -8.90 -0.53
C GLU A 147 -1.76 -8.12 0.65
N VAL A 148 -2.31 -6.93 0.92
CA VAL A 148 -1.86 -6.07 2.03
C VAL A 148 -2.10 -6.75 3.38
N SER A 149 -3.25 -7.40 3.56
CA SER A 149 -3.53 -8.17 4.77
C SER A 149 -2.61 -9.37 4.94
N ALA A 150 -2.27 -10.07 3.86
CA ALA A 150 -1.36 -11.20 3.91
C ALA A 150 0.07 -10.75 4.23
N LEU A 151 0.52 -9.65 3.64
CA LEU A 151 1.81 -9.02 3.92
C LEU A 151 1.94 -8.64 5.40
N GLU A 152 0.94 -7.95 5.95
CA GLU A 152 0.90 -7.55 7.36
C GLU A 152 0.98 -8.76 8.29
N LYS A 153 0.19 -9.82 8.01
CA LYS A 153 0.23 -11.07 8.78
C LYS A 153 1.60 -11.74 8.75
N GLY A 154 2.22 -11.83 7.57
CA GLY A 154 3.55 -12.42 7.39
C GLY A 154 4.64 -11.59 8.08
N PHE A 155 4.53 -10.26 8.03
CA PHE A 155 5.47 -9.35 8.69
C PHE A 155 5.32 -9.33 10.22
N GLN A 156 4.21 -9.85 10.75
CA GLN A 156 3.91 -9.97 12.18
C GLN A 156 3.86 -8.63 12.91
N GLU A 157 3.46 -7.57 12.20
CA GLU A 157 3.28 -6.23 12.75
C GLU A 157 1.78 -5.89 12.78
N ASN A 158 1.35 -5.11 13.75
CA ASN A 158 -0.02 -4.59 13.79
C ASN A 158 -0.01 -3.13 13.35
N PHE A 159 -0.25 -2.88 12.05
CA PHE A 159 -0.35 -1.51 11.57
C PHE A 159 -1.63 -0.87 12.10
N SER A 160 -1.52 0.35 12.62
CA SER A 160 -2.69 1.06 13.16
C SER A 160 -3.69 1.48 12.07
N ALA A 161 -3.21 1.66 10.83
CA ALA A 161 -4.01 2.04 9.68
C ALA A 161 -3.29 1.69 8.37
N TRP A 162 -4.06 1.54 7.30
CA TRP A 162 -3.55 1.58 5.93
C TRP A 162 -3.87 2.94 5.30
N LEU A 163 -2.85 3.58 4.73
CA LEU A 163 -3.00 4.80 3.95
C LEU A 163 -3.11 4.43 2.47
N ILE A 164 -4.28 4.65 1.87
CA ILE A 164 -4.53 4.36 0.45
C ILE A 164 -4.47 5.68 -0.31
N VAL A 165 -3.48 5.82 -1.20
CA VAL A 165 -3.22 7.06 -1.94
C VAL A 165 -3.16 6.74 -3.44
N PRO A 166 -4.30 6.46 -4.10
CA PRO A 166 -4.32 6.04 -5.51
C PRO A 166 -4.25 7.21 -6.49
N PHE A 167 -4.28 8.45 -5.98
CA PHE A 167 -4.28 9.64 -6.81
C PHE A 167 -2.91 9.81 -7.50
N PHE A 168 -2.95 9.92 -8.82
CA PHE A 168 -1.80 10.21 -9.67
C PHE A 168 -2.24 11.28 -10.69
N PRO A 169 -1.76 12.54 -10.56
CA PRO A 169 -2.23 13.66 -11.38
C PRO A 169 -1.71 13.67 -12.82
N GLU A 170 -0.68 12.87 -13.12
CA GLU A 170 0.00 12.77 -14.42
C GLU A 170 -0.70 11.81 -15.39
#